data_AF-A0A227J0D5-F1
#
_entry.id   AF-A0A227J0D5-F1
#
_cell.length_a   1.000
_cell.length_b   1.000
_cell.length_c   1.000
_cell.angle_alpha   90.00
_cell.angle_beta   90.00
_cell.angle_gamma   90.00
#
_symmetry.space_group_name_H-M   'P 1'
#
loop_
_entity.id
_entity.type
_entity.pdbx_description
1 polymer ?
#
loop_
_entity_poly.entity_id
_entity_poly.type
_entity_poly.pdbx_seq_one_letter_code
_entity_poly.pdbx_strand_id
1 'polypeptide(L)'
;AVVSCANYPAGYFHVYREILNQHEQSPFDVVLHLGDYIYEYGAGGYASEDAAALGREPSKGTECITLDDYRKRYAQYRQEADLQALHAKLPM
;
A
#
# COMPACT_ATOMS: atom_id res chain seq x y z
N ALA A 1 3.90 15.78 -0.11
CA ALA A 1 4.69 14.71 0.54
C ALA A 1 5.32 13.78 -0.50
N VAL A 2 6.32 12.97 -0.14
CA VAL A 2 6.94 11.96 -1.04
C VAL A 2 6.97 10.62 -0.32
N VAL A 3 6.59 9.54 -1.01
CA VAL A 3 6.50 8.17 -0.46
C VAL A 3 6.93 7.11 -1.47
N SER A 4 7.29 5.93 -0.99
CA SER A 4 7.58 4.73 -1.79
C SER A 4 7.46 3.47 -0.94
N CYS A 5 7.63 2.29 -1.55
CA CYS A 5 7.82 1.01 -0.84
C CYS A 5 6.65 0.64 0.10
N ALA A 6 5.44 0.55 -0.46
CA ALA A 6 4.22 0.34 0.30
C ALA A 6 3.94 -1.15 0.55
N ASN A 7 4.87 -1.92 1.11
CA ASN A 7 4.70 -3.38 1.19
C ASN A 7 3.56 -3.81 2.13
N TYR A 8 2.44 -4.28 1.57
CA TYR A 8 1.22 -4.64 2.31
C TYR A 8 1.44 -5.69 3.42
N PRO A 9 2.17 -6.80 3.20
CA PRO A 9 2.42 -7.80 4.23
C PRO A 9 3.32 -7.29 5.37
N ALA A 10 4.11 -6.25 5.13
CA ALA A 10 5.08 -5.72 6.10
C ALA A 10 4.44 -4.80 7.16
N GLY A 11 3.17 -4.41 7.00
CA GLY A 11 2.48 -3.61 8.00
C GLY A 11 1.30 -2.81 7.48
N TYR A 12 0.73 -2.03 8.38
CA TYR A 12 -0.43 -1.18 8.12
C TYR A 12 -0.04 0.13 7.44
N PHE A 13 -0.95 0.64 6.63
CA PHE A 13 -0.76 1.86 5.86
C PHE A 13 -1.01 3.17 6.64
N HIS A 14 -0.73 3.16 7.95
CA HIS A 14 -0.95 4.30 8.86
C HIS A 14 -0.21 5.58 8.42
N VAL A 15 0.89 5.45 7.67
CA VAL A 15 1.65 6.58 7.14
C VAL A 15 0.78 7.48 6.24
N TYR A 16 -0.19 6.93 5.51
CA TYR A 16 -1.07 7.74 4.65
C TYR A 16 -2.04 8.60 5.47
N ARG A 17 -2.52 8.10 6.62
CA ARG A 17 -3.26 8.92 7.60
C ARG A 17 -2.40 10.04 8.16
N GLU A 18 -1.14 9.74 8.48
CA GLU A 18 -0.23 10.75 8.99
C GLU A 18 0.07 11.85 7.97
N ILE A 19 0.18 11.52 6.68
CA ILE A 19 0.31 12.51 5.61
C ILE A 19 -0.90 13.46 5.57
N LEU A 20 -2.12 12.95 5.79
CA LEU A 20 -3.32 13.79 5.88
C LEU A 20 -3.27 14.70 7.11
N ASN A 21 -2.88 14.18 8.28
CA ASN A 21 -2.74 14.98 9.50
C ASN A 21 -1.73 16.13 9.31
N GLN A 22 -0.61 15.87 8.61
CA GLN A 22 0.40 16.89 8.32
C GLN A 22 -0.12 17.90 7.31
N HIS A 23 -0.87 17.48 6.30
CA HIS A 23 -1.51 18.39 5.34
C HIS A 23 -2.47 19.36 6.03
N GLU A 24 -3.22 18.92 7.04
CA GLU A 24 -4.14 19.80 7.79
C GLU A 24 -3.39 20.89 8.57
N GLN A 25 -2.18 20.59 9.06
CA GLN A 25 -1.36 21.54 9.81
C GLN A 25 -0.55 22.47 8.89
N SER A 26 -0.03 21.93 7.79
CA SER A 26 0.77 22.65 6.80
C SER A 26 0.42 22.11 5.40
N PRO A 27 -0.52 22.77 4.69
CA PRO A 27 -1.00 22.29 3.41
C PRO A 27 0.09 22.18 2.35
N PHE A 28 -0.03 21.16 1.51
CA PHE A 28 0.78 20.92 0.32
C PHE A 28 -0.10 20.40 -0.81
N ASP A 29 0.32 20.63 -2.05
CA ASP A 29 -0.56 20.44 -3.21
C ASP A 29 -0.62 19.00 -3.76
N VAL A 30 0.44 18.21 -3.53
CA VAL A 30 0.60 16.89 -4.14
C VAL A 30 1.33 15.90 -3.22
N VAL A 31 1.00 14.63 -3.38
CA VAL A 31 1.81 13.51 -2.89
C VAL A 31 2.45 12.81 -4.08
N LEU A 32 3.76 12.61 -4.06
CA LEU A 32 4.44 11.86 -5.13
C LEU A 32 4.82 10.47 -4.63
N HIS A 33 4.31 9.42 -5.30
CA HIS A 33 4.74 8.06 -5.07
C HIS A 33 5.87 7.67 -6.04
N LEU A 34 7.03 7.25 -5.52
CA LEU A 34 8.23 7.06 -6.34
C LEU A 34 8.46 5.64 -6.86
N GLY A 35 7.65 4.67 -6.44
CA GLY A 35 7.78 3.29 -6.88
C GLY A 35 7.38 2.32 -5.79
N ASP A 36 7.29 1.04 -6.16
CA ASP A 36 6.91 -0.05 -5.26
C ASP A 36 5.56 0.21 -4.57
N TYR A 37 4.59 0.68 -5.37
CA TYR A 37 3.20 0.87 -4.93
C TYR A 37 2.53 -0.47 -4.62
N ILE A 38 2.94 -1.53 -5.33
CA ILE A 38 2.60 -2.92 -5.04
C ILE A 38 3.86 -3.76 -5.06
N TYR A 39 3.86 -4.87 -4.33
CA TYR A 39 4.84 -5.96 -4.45
C TYR A 39 4.16 -7.19 -5.04
N GLU A 40 4.89 -8.02 -5.76
CA GLU A 40 4.41 -9.16 -6.55
C GLU A 40 4.48 -10.51 -5.83
N TYR A 41 5.25 -10.60 -4.74
CA TYR A 41 5.60 -11.87 -4.10
C TYR A 41 4.39 -12.63 -3.54
N GLY A 42 4.58 -13.95 -3.39
CA GLY A 42 3.66 -14.84 -2.70
C GLY A 42 3.85 -14.83 -1.18
N ALA A 43 3.13 -15.73 -0.50
CA ALA A 43 3.27 -15.95 0.94
C ALA A 43 4.68 -16.47 1.27
N GLY A 44 5.27 -15.99 2.37
CA GLY A 44 6.67 -16.27 2.72
C GLY A 44 7.70 -15.58 1.82
N GLY A 45 7.26 -14.68 0.93
CA GLY A 45 8.11 -13.80 0.15
C GLY A 45 8.69 -12.64 0.97
N TYR A 46 9.16 -11.61 0.27
CA TYR A 46 9.84 -10.46 0.87
C TYR A 46 9.04 -9.77 1.99
N ALA A 47 9.66 -9.63 3.17
CA ALA A 47 9.15 -8.92 4.34
C ALA A 47 7.69 -9.31 4.68
N SER A 48 7.46 -10.62 4.85
CA SER A 48 6.15 -11.22 5.12
C SER A 48 6.12 -12.09 6.38
N GLU A 49 7.17 -12.03 7.21
CA GLU A 49 7.36 -12.87 8.40
C GLU A 49 6.16 -12.77 9.37
N ASP A 50 5.59 -11.58 9.52
CA ASP A 50 4.44 -11.31 10.40
C ASP A 50 3.10 -11.24 9.67
N ALA A 51 3.07 -11.44 8.36
CA ALA A 51 1.88 -11.17 7.52
C ALA A 51 0.66 -11.97 7.98
N ALA A 52 0.83 -13.25 8.32
CA ALA A 52 -0.25 -14.09 8.80
C ALA A 52 -0.81 -13.61 10.16
N ALA A 53 0.08 -13.22 11.09
CA ALA A 53 -0.32 -12.70 12.40
C ALA A 53 -1.06 -11.35 12.28
N LEU A 54 -0.71 -10.56 11.27
CA LEU A 54 -1.36 -9.29 10.95
C LEU A 54 -2.65 -9.46 10.13
N GLY A 55 -2.93 -10.66 9.60
CA GLY A 55 -4.03 -10.89 8.66
C GLY A 55 -3.82 -10.19 7.31
N ARG A 56 -2.57 -9.99 6.91
CA ARG A 56 -2.13 -9.22 5.73
C ARG A 56 -1.37 -10.07 4.73
N GLU A 57 -1.76 -11.33 4.59
CA GLU A 57 -1.16 -12.19 3.57
C GLU A 57 -1.45 -11.66 2.15
N PRO A 58 -0.54 -11.88 1.18
CA PRO A 58 -0.80 -11.50 -0.19
C PRO A 58 -2.06 -12.21 -0.74
N SER A 59 -2.84 -11.50 -1.55
CA SER A 59 -4.08 -11.99 -2.20
C SER A 59 -3.94 -13.29 -3.00
N LYS A 60 -2.70 -13.68 -3.29
CA LYS A 60 -2.31 -14.95 -3.90
C LYS A 60 -1.10 -15.49 -3.14
N GLY A 61 -1.13 -16.77 -2.77
CA GLY A 61 -0.03 -17.41 -2.04
C GLY A 61 1.27 -17.57 -2.85
N THR A 62 1.25 -17.33 -4.15
CA THR A 62 2.43 -17.33 -5.03
C THR A 62 2.62 -15.98 -5.70
N GLU A 63 3.73 -15.82 -6.40
CA GLU A 63 4.04 -14.62 -7.18
C GLU A 63 2.95 -14.30 -8.22
N CYS A 64 2.74 -13.00 -8.46
CA CYS A 64 1.88 -12.48 -9.52
C CYS A 64 2.54 -12.68 -10.88
N ILE A 65 1.88 -13.39 -11.80
CA ILE A 65 2.39 -13.67 -13.15
C ILE A 65 1.39 -13.22 -14.22
N THR A 66 0.10 -13.44 -13.96
CA THR A 66 -0.96 -13.10 -14.90
C THR A 66 -1.52 -11.71 -14.64
N LEU A 67 -2.18 -11.12 -15.64
CA LEU A 67 -2.89 -9.84 -15.49
C LEU A 67 -3.95 -9.89 -14.37
N ASP A 68 -4.61 -11.03 -14.18
CA ASP A 68 -5.59 -11.22 -13.11
C ASP A 68 -4.92 -11.18 -11.72
N ASP A 69 -3.74 -11.79 -11.59
CA ASP A 69 -2.96 -11.73 -10.35
C ASP A 69 -2.62 -10.28 -9.99
N TYR A 70 -2.13 -9.50 -10.95
CA TYR A 70 -1.78 -8.10 -10.74
C TYR A 70 -3.01 -7.24 -10.42
N ARG A 71 -4.15 -7.49 -11.07
CA ARG A 71 -5.40 -6.79 -10.75
C ARG A 71 -5.88 -7.06 -9.33
N LYS A 72 -5.82 -8.32 -8.89
CA LYS A 72 -6.15 -8.72 -7.51
C LYS A 72 -5.19 -8.10 -6.49
N ARG A 73 -3.88 -8.10 -6.80
CA ARG A 73 -2.86 -7.47 -5.96
C ARG A 73 -3.08 -5.96 -5.83
N TYR A 74 -3.33 -5.28 -6.95
CA TYR A 74 -3.63 -3.85 -6.96
C TYR A 74 -4.90 -3.54 -6.16
N ALA A 75 -5.95 -4.34 -6.35
CA ALA A 75 -7.19 -4.20 -5.58
C ALA A 75 -6.96 -4.37 -4.07
N GLN A 76 -6.17 -5.35 -3.65
CA GLN A 76 -5.81 -5.58 -2.24
C GLN A 76 -5.18 -4.33 -1.61
N TYR A 77 -4.20 -3.71 -2.28
CA TYR A 77 -3.54 -2.52 -1.76
C TYR A 77 -4.49 -1.32 -1.72
N ARG A 78 -5.30 -1.14 -2.77
CA ARG A 78 -6.29 -0.05 -2.89
C ARG A 78 -7.51 -0.20 -1.98
N GLN A 79 -7.64 -1.30 -1.24
CA GLN A 79 -8.69 -1.48 -0.22
C GLN A 79 -8.33 -0.83 1.13
N GLU A 80 -7.07 -0.43 1.33
CA GLU A 80 -6.64 0.21 2.57
C GLU A 80 -7.30 1.57 2.76
N ALA A 81 -8.03 1.73 3.87
CA ALA A 81 -8.85 2.92 4.12
C ALA A 81 -8.02 4.21 4.15
N ASP A 82 -6.85 4.19 4.78
CA ASP A 82 -5.96 5.36 4.86
C ASP A 82 -5.41 5.76 3.48
N LEU A 83 -5.14 4.78 2.61
CA LEU A 83 -4.72 5.04 1.22
C LEU A 83 -5.88 5.59 0.37
N GLN A 84 -7.09 5.06 0.54
CA GLN A 84 -8.28 5.57 -0.13
C GLN A 84 -8.58 7.02 0.28
N ALA A 85 -8.50 7.32 1.58
CA ALA A 85 -8.68 8.68 2.09
C ALA A 85 -7.66 9.65 1.50
N LEU A 86 -6.39 9.23 1.41
CA LEU A 86 -5.34 10.04 0.82
C LEU A 86 -5.60 10.34 -0.66
N HIS A 87 -5.92 9.32 -1.45
CA HIS A 87 -6.27 9.47 -2.88
C HIS A 87 -7.53 10.32 -3.11
N ALA A 88 -8.49 10.29 -2.18
CA ALA A 88 -9.70 11.10 -2.28
C ALA A 88 -9.47 12.58 -1.95
N LYS A 89 -8.51 12.87 -1.08
CA LYS A 89 -8.24 14.24 -0.58
C LYS A 89 -7.19 14.97 -1.40
N LEU A 90 -6.17 14.27 -1.88
CA LEU A 90 -4.99 14.86 -2.51
C LEU A 90 -4.67 14.18 -3.84
N PRO A 91 -4.23 14.94 -4.85
CA PRO A 91 -3.59 14.36 -6.03
C PRO A 91 -2.36 13.53 -5.63
N MET A 92 -2.30 12.30 -6.15
CA MET A 92 -1.15 11.40 -6.06
C MET A 92 -0.91 10.68 -7.38
#